data_AF-A0A1J3H6H5-F1
#
_entry.id   AF-A0A1J3H6H5-F1
#
_cell.length_a   1.000
_cell.length_b   1.000
_cell.length_c   1.000
_cell.angle_alpha   90.00
_cell.angle_beta   90.00
_cell.angle_gamma   90.00
#
_symmetry.space_group_name_H-M   'P 1'
#
loop_
_entity.id
_entity.type
_entity.pdbx_description
1 polymer ?
#
loop_
_entity_poly.entity_id
_entity_poly.type
_entity_poly.pdbx_seq_one_letter_code
_entity_poly.pdbx_strand_id
1 'polypeptide(L)'
;MTIPDSESMVEVGVSDFPCTPEDERRIVTELNSEAEANLKEGNLYFVISNRWYKIWQSFVGLQKEEFSSGEHSEVTRPGPIDNHDIIESESDVSDPQIRKMLEEGVDYVLVPEKV
;
A
#
# COMPACT_ATOMS: atom_id res chain seq x y z
N MET A 1 31.26 -36.42 22.16
CA MET A 1 31.97 -35.80 21.03
C MET A 1 30.93 -35.51 19.96
N THR A 2 30.68 -34.23 19.70
CA THR A 2 30.24 -33.61 18.44
C THR A 2 29.06 -34.24 17.68
N ILE A 3 27.89 -33.62 17.81
CA ILE A 3 26.94 -33.45 16.70
C ILE A 3 27.09 -31.98 16.24
N PRO A 4 27.58 -31.70 15.02
CA PRO A 4 27.23 -30.52 14.24
C PRO A 4 26.11 -30.94 13.26
N ASP A 5 25.20 -30.14 12.78
CA ASP A 5 25.21 -28.72 12.49
C ASP A 5 23.74 -28.29 12.63
N SER A 6 23.44 -27.38 13.57
CA SER A 6 22.17 -26.66 13.53
C SER A 6 22.32 -25.59 12.46
N GLU A 7 21.88 -25.94 11.26
CA GLU A 7 21.74 -25.02 10.13
C GLU A 7 20.69 -23.98 10.54
N SER A 8 21.21 -22.86 10.99
CA SER A 8 20.48 -21.66 11.37
C SER A 8 19.88 -21.01 10.13
N MET A 9 18.58 -20.66 10.23
CA MET A 9 17.92 -19.53 9.58
C MET A 9 17.99 -19.48 8.03
N VAL A 10 16.87 -19.77 7.39
CA VAL A 10 16.07 -18.76 6.67
C VAL A 10 14.68 -19.34 6.44
N GLU A 11 13.75 -18.98 7.32
CA GLU A 11 12.32 -19.15 7.04
C GLU A 11 11.98 -18.14 5.93
N VAL A 12 12.18 -18.53 4.67
CA VAL A 12 11.44 -17.96 3.53
C VAL A 12 10.11 -18.73 3.43
N GLY A 13 9.37 -18.67 4.53
CA GLY A 13 7.94 -18.90 4.50
C GLY A 13 7.34 -17.62 3.95
N VAL A 14 6.95 -17.64 2.67
CA VAL A 14 5.89 -16.77 2.17
C VAL A 14 4.66 -17.14 2.98
N SER A 15 4.56 -16.52 4.14
CA SER A 15 3.55 -16.73 5.15
C SER A 15 2.42 -15.79 4.80
N ASP A 16 1.32 -16.36 4.32
CA ASP A 16 -0.01 -15.75 4.13
C ASP A 16 -0.63 -15.33 5.49
N PHE A 17 0.21 -14.81 6.38
CA PHE A 17 -0.20 -14.28 7.67
C PHE A 17 -0.65 -12.84 7.46
N PRO A 18 -1.64 -12.35 8.23
CA PRO A 18 -1.89 -10.93 8.31
C PRO A 18 -0.59 -10.29 8.79
N CYS A 19 0.19 -9.76 7.85
CA CYS A 19 1.36 -8.95 8.14
C CYS A 19 0.90 -7.91 9.16
N THR A 20 1.65 -7.73 10.23
CA THR A 20 1.29 -6.68 11.18
C THR A 20 1.25 -5.35 10.41
N PRO A 21 0.48 -4.34 10.85
CA PRO A 21 0.50 -3.02 10.21
C PRO A 21 1.93 -2.49 10.01
N GLU A 22 2.86 -2.83 10.91
CA GLU A 22 4.28 -2.49 10.80
C GLU A 22 4.98 -3.23 9.64
N ASP A 23 4.72 -4.53 9.47
CA ASP A 23 5.24 -5.32 8.35
C ASP A 23 4.68 -4.83 7.01
N GLU A 24 3.37 -4.59 6.92
CA GLU A 24 2.72 -4.04 5.71
C GLU A 24 3.39 -2.71 5.31
N ARG A 25 3.58 -1.81 6.27
CA ARG A 25 4.32 -0.55 6.03
C ARG A 25 5.73 -0.81 5.53
N ARG A 26 6.47 -1.71 6.18
CA ARG A 26 7.87 -1.96 5.85
C ARG A 26 8.00 -2.50 4.43
N ILE A 27 7.16 -3.47 4.07
CA ILE A 27 7.14 -4.09 2.74
C ILE A 27 6.81 -3.04 1.68
N VAL A 28 5.72 -2.27 1.85
CA VAL A 28 5.33 -1.23 0.88
C VAL A 28 6.43 -0.17 0.72
N THR A 29 7.06 0.25 1.83
CA THR A 29 8.14 1.24 1.79
C THR A 29 9.37 0.72 1.05
N GLU A 30 9.77 -0.53 1.32
CA GLU A 30 10.92 -1.17 0.68
C GLU A 30 10.69 -1.34 -0.82
N LEU A 31 9.51 -1.81 -1.22
CA LEU A 31 9.12 -1.98 -2.62
C LEU A 31 9.05 -0.63 -3.36
N ASN A 32 8.53 0.41 -2.72
CA ASN A 32 8.52 1.75 -3.30
C ASN A 32 9.94 2.28 -3.51
N SER A 33 10.78 2.18 -2.48
CA SER A 33 12.18 2.63 -2.57
C SER A 33 12.98 1.84 -3.60
N GLU A 34 12.76 0.52 -3.74
CA GLU A 34 13.39 -0.29 -4.77
C GLU A 34 12.96 0.17 -6.16
N ALA A 35 11.66 0.43 -6.35
CA ALA A 35 11.13 0.89 -7.64
C ALA A 35 11.66 2.28 -8.00
N GLU A 36 11.74 3.21 -7.04
CA GLU A 36 12.33 4.53 -7.23
C GLU A 36 13.82 4.45 -7.60
N ALA A 37 14.57 3.54 -6.97
CA ALA A 37 15.98 3.31 -7.29
C ALA A 37 16.19 2.66 -8.68
N ASN A 38 15.19 1.90 -9.15
CA ASN A 38 15.23 1.20 -10.44
C ASN A 38 14.32 1.85 -11.50
N LEU A 39 14.01 3.13 -11.35
CA LEU A 39 13.10 3.85 -12.23
C LEU A 39 13.62 3.88 -13.67
N LYS A 40 12.91 3.20 -14.57
CA LYS A 40 13.22 3.01 -15.98
C LYS A 40 11.96 3.19 -16.81
N GLU A 41 12.14 3.68 -18.04
CA GLU A 41 11.06 3.73 -19.01
C GLU A 41 10.50 2.31 -19.24
N GLY A 42 9.17 2.18 -19.15
CA GLY A 42 8.48 0.89 -19.23
C GLY A 42 8.14 0.24 -17.89
N ASN A 43 8.47 0.86 -16.74
CA ASN A 43 7.96 0.40 -15.46
C ASN A 43 6.45 0.63 -15.33
N LEU A 44 5.77 -0.36 -14.76
CA LEU A 44 4.33 -0.34 -14.51
C LEU A 44 4.06 0.14 -13.09
N TYR A 45 3.08 1.04 -12.99
CA TYR A 45 2.59 1.60 -11.74
C TYR A 45 1.08 1.49 -11.70
N PHE A 46 0.55 1.21 -10.51
CA PHE A 46 -0.87 1.24 -10.22
C PHE A 46 -1.26 2.58 -9.60
N VAL A 47 -2.48 2.99 -9.90
CA VAL A 47 -3.09 4.20 -9.36
C VAL A 47 -4.03 3.80 -8.24
N ILE A 48 -3.82 4.38 -7.06
CA ILE A 48 -4.66 4.14 -5.90
C ILE A 48 -5.27 5.47 -5.44
N SER A 49 -6.54 5.46 -5.07
CA SER A 49 -7.20 6.61 -4.45
C SER A 49 -6.43 7.09 -3.23
N ASN A 50 -6.08 8.38 -3.21
CA ASN A 50 -5.38 8.98 -2.07
C ASN A 50 -6.22 8.90 -0.78
N ARG A 51 -7.56 8.89 -0.91
CA ARG A 51 -8.47 8.74 0.23
C ARG A 51 -8.28 7.38 0.91
N TRP A 52 -8.25 6.30 0.13
CA TRP A 52 -8.00 4.96 0.66
C TRP A 52 -6.57 4.85 1.20
N TYR A 53 -5.59 5.40 0.46
CA TYR A 53 -4.19 5.35 0.86
C TYR A 53 -3.92 6.06 2.20
N LYS A 54 -4.57 7.21 2.47
CA LYS A 54 -4.47 7.91 3.76
C LYS A 54 -5.04 7.09 4.93
N ILE A 55 -6.13 6.35 4.69
CA ILE A 55 -6.71 5.44 5.69
C ILE A 55 -5.72 4.30 5.97
N TRP A 56 -5.14 3.71 4.93
CA TRP A 56 -4.08 2.70 5.07
C TRP A 56 -2.86 3.26 5.82
N GLN A 57 -2.37 4.44 5.47
CA GLN A 57 -1.26 5.11 6.16
C GLN A 57 -1.55 5.35 7.64
N SER A 58 -2.79 5.69 7.99
CA SER A 58 -3.21 5.85 9.39
C SER A 58 -3.22 4.49 10.10
N PHE A 59 -3.72 3.43 9.44
CA PHE A 59 -3.70 2.04 9.93
C PHE A 59 -2.30 1.51 10.22
N VAL A 60 -1.35 1.75 9.33
CA VAL A 60 0.03 1.30 9.50
C VAL A 60 0.88 2.24 10.36
N GLY A 61 0.28 3.29 10.94
CA GLY A 61 0.98 4.25 11.78
C GLY A 61 2.03 5.10 11.04
N LEU A 62 1.89 5.26 9.72
CA LEU A 62 2.69 6.19 8.90
C LEU A 62 2.25 7.64 9.11
N GLN A 63 0.94 7.87 9.21
CA GLN A 63 0.39 9.16 9.61
C GLN A 63 0.02 9.11 11.09
N LYS A 64 0.81 9.81 11.90
CA LYS A 64 0.50 10.08 13.30
C LYS A 64 0.10 11.55 13.37
N GLU A 65 -1.18 11.79 13.65
CA GLU A 65 -1.79 13.11 13.94
C GLU A 65 -2.26 13.95 12.73
N GLU A 66 -3.58 13.94 12.50
CA GLU A 66 -4.42 15.15 12.41
C GLU A 66 -5.94 14.88 12.41
N PHE A 67 -6.39 13.62 12.55
CA PHE A 67 -7.77 13.33 12.96
C PHE A 67 -7.97 13.57 14.47
N SER A 68 -7.57 14.74 14.99
CA SER A 68 -8.02 15.21 16.29
C SER A 68 -9.44 15.74 16.17
N SER A 69 -10.40 14.84 16.12
CA SER A 69 -11.78 15.15 16.48
C SER A 69 -12.30 14.05 17.40
N GLY A 70 -11.94 14.15 18.68
CA GLY A 70 -12.75 13.71 19.82
C GLY A 70 -12.96 12.21 20.08
N GLU A 71 -12.72 11.32 19.15
CA GLU A 71 -12.94 9.88 19.34
C GLU A 71 -11.65 9.14 19.03
N HIS A 72 -11.19 8.33 19.98
CA HIS A 72 -10.20 7.30 19.74
C HIS A 72 -10.80 6.32 18.73
N SER A 73 -10.80 6.68 17.44
CA SER A 73 -11.22 5.79 16.37
C SER A 73 -10.23 4.65 16.37
N GLU A 74 -10.67 3.49 16.84
CA GLU A 74 -9.99 2.22 16.63
C GLU A 74 -9.53 2.20 15.18
N VAL A 75 -8.21 2.23 14.98
CA VAL A 75 -7.64 2.37 13.64
C VAL A 75 -7.99 1.08 12.90
N THR A 76 -9.07 1.16 12.15
CA THR A 76 -9.69 -0.01 11.54
C THR A 76 -8.90 -0.34 10.29
N ARG A 77 -8.69 -1.63 10.05
CA ARG A 77 -8.03 -2.11 8.83
C ARG A 77 -8.72 -1.45 7.63
N PRO A 78 -7.98 -0.82 6.70
CA PRO A 78 -8.60 -0.27 5.51
C PRO A 78 -9.36 -1.41 4.83
N GLY A 79 -10.59 -1.13 4.40
CA GLY A 79 -11.40 -2.07 3.65
C GLY A 79 -10.76 -2.43 2.30
N PRO A 80 -11.47 -3.13 1.40
CA PRO A 80 -10.99 -3.35 0.04
C PRO A 80 -10.60 -2.01 -0.62
N ILE A 81 -9.60 -2.05 -1.51
CA ILE A 81 -9.13 -0.85 -2.23
C ILE A 81 -10.31 -0.24 -2.98
N ASP A 82 -10.61 1.02 -2.66
CA ASP A 82 -11.67 1.79 -3.30
C ASP A 82 -11.08 2.90 -4.18
N ASN A 83 -11.19 2.71 -5.49
CA ASN A 83 -10.75 3.67 -6.51
C ASN A 83 -11.91 4.42 -7.16
N HIS A 84 -13.12 4.35 -6.59
CA HIS A 84 -14.31 4.94 -7.21
C HIS A 84 -14.24 6.49 -7.27
N ASP A 85 -13.44 7.11 -6.39
CA ASP A 85 -13.24 8.56 -6.37
C ASP A 85 -12.47 9.07 -7.62
N ILE A 86 -11.57 8.23 -8.16
CA ILE A 86 -10.70 8.55 -9.29
C ILE A 86 -11.19 7.96 -10.63
N ILE A 87 -12.22 7.12 -10.61
CA ILE A 87 -12.84 6.52 -11.79
C ILE A 87 -14.07 7.36 -12.21
N GLU A 88 -14.31 7.48 -13.51
CA GLU A 88 -15.53 8.11 -14.03
C GLU A 88 -16.74 7.23 -13.68
N SER A 89 -17.73 7.81 -13.02
CA SER A 89 -18.91 7.07 -12.52
C SER A 89 -19.81 6.53 -13.63
N GLU A 90 -19.67 7.09 -14.84
CA GLU A 90 -20.39 6.67 -16.05
C GLU A 90 -19.63 5.62 -16.87
N SER A 91 -18.42 5.23 -16.44
CA SER A 91 -17.65 4.21 -17.14
C SER A 91 -18.20 2.80 -16.91
N ASP A 92 -18.09 1.98 -17.94
CA ASP A 92 -18.35 0.55 -17.86
C ASP A 92 -17.43 -0.10 -16.82
N VAL A 93 -17.99 -0.98 -15.99
CA VAL A 93 -17.22 -1.74 -14.98
C VAL A 93 -16.17 -2.64 -15.64
N SER A 94 -16.33 -2.94 -16.93
CA SER A 94 -15.37 -3.71 -17.73
C SER A 94 -14.24 -2.86 -18.31
N ASP A 95 -14.42 -1.54 -18.41
CA ASP A 95 -13.43 -0.59 -18.91
C ASP A 95 -13.51 0.72 -18.09
N PRO A 96 -13.02 0.70 -16.84
CA PRO A 96 -13.06 1.88 -15.99
C PRO A 96 -12.13 2.96 -16.55
N GLN A 97 -12.67 4.14 -16.84
CA GLN A 97 -11.88 5.29 -17.27
C GLN A 97 -11.46 6.12 -16.05
N ILE A 98 -10.22 6.60 -16.04
CA ILE A 98 -9.74 7.50 -14.99
C ILE A 98 -10.24 8.91 -15.28
N ARG A 99 -10.72 9.59 -14.23
CA ARG A 99 -11.17 10.98 -14.31
C ARG A 99 -10.06 11.89 -14.83
N LYS A 100 -10.48 12.88 -15.62
CA LYS A 100 -9.56 13.91 -16.13
C LYS A 100 -9.24 14.90 -15.01
N MET A 101 -8.05 15.50 -15.07
CA MET A 101 -7.60 16.57 -14.16
C MET A 101 -7.34 16.11 -12.71
N LEU A 102 -7.03 14.84 -12.49
CA LEU A 102 -6.56 14.37 -11.18
C LEU A 102 -5.10 14.79 -10.93
N GLU A 103 -4.77 15.09 -9.68
CA GLU A 103 -3.44 15.47 -9.23
C GLU A 103 -2.83 14.38 -8.34
N GLU A 104 -1.58 13.99 -8.64
CA GLU A 104 -0.81 13.05 -7.83
C GLU A 104 -0.53 13.63 -6.43
N GLY A 105 -0.73 12.83 -5.39
CA GLY A 105 -0.60 13.23 -3.98
C GLY A 105 -1.85 13.89 -3.39
N VAL A 106 -2.76 14.38 -4.24
CA VAL A 106 -4.04 14.97 -3.81
C VAL A 106 -5.20 14.00 -4.06
N ASP A 107 -5.37 13.54 -5.29
CA ASP A 107 -6.47 12.66 -5.68
C ASP A 107 -6.05 11.19 -5.73
N TYR A 108 -4.83 10.92 -6.21
CA TYR A 108 -4.29 9.56 -6.30
C TYR A 108 -2.83 9.47 -5.87
N VAL A 109 -2.36 8.25 -5.61
CA VAL A 109 -0.96 7.91 -5.42
C VAL A 109 -0.56 6.82 -6.41
N LEU A 110 0.70 6.87 -6.87
CA LEU A 110 1.30 5.81 -7.68
C LEU A 110 1.99 4.81 -6.76
N VAL A 111 1.71 3.53 -6.97
CA VAL A 111 2.46 2.44 -6.33
C VAL A 111 3.07 1.54 -7.42
N PRO A 112 4.30 1.05 -7.26
CA PRO A 112 4.90 0.17 -8.24
C PRO A 112 4.17 -1.17 -8.28
N GLU A 113 4.24 -1.86 -9.42
CA GLU A 113 3.53 -3.14 -9.65
C GLU A 113 3.76 -4.21 -8.58
N LYS A 114 4.92 -4.17 -7.91
CA LYS A 114 5.32 -5.19 -6.93
C LYS A 114 4.67 -5.01 -5.55
N VAL A 115 4.07 -3.85 -5.27
CA VAL A 115 3.34 -3.54 -4.02
C VAL A 115 2.03 -4.30 -3.98
#